data_AF-A0A849J468-F1
#
_entry.id   AF-A0A849J468-F1
#
_cell.length_a   1.000
_cell.length_b   1.000
_cell.length_c   1.000
_cell.angle_alpha   90.00
_cell.angle_beta   90.00
_cell.angle_gamma   90.00
#
_symmetry.space_group_name_H-M   'P 1'
#
loop_
_entity.id
_entity.type
_entity.pdbx_description
1 polymer ?
#
loop_
_entity_poly.entity_id
_entity_poly.type
_entity_poly.pdbx_seq_one_letter_code
_entity_poly.pdbx_strand_id
1 'polypeptide(L)'
;MPKYQKTFSLRAIVTLLLSALAIGLLFGDFFFGGKAAATPPNSNAPTTLATQLRTGSASKPTLAATTTTTDPGELPQTNQKPSLSSKSLALRMQELFTGIASDSITTALGSYLTLDSYRQIKGLSNNSFDYANRLLQHFALDVEAAHALFASQGRVSYVGFRADASYANWVLPNTCYNKLGYWHLPGVRLLYKVGGVTRSIGIISLISYRGEYYVVHFGAISRPSNIGYLDNPAIGVGSLGPPGGC
;
A
#
# COMPACT_ATOMS: atom_id res chain seq x y z
N MET A 1 29.99 18.54 -5.89
CA MET A 1 29.03 17.52 -6.36
C MET A 1 27.82 18.25 -6.94
N PRO A 2 27.48 18.07 -8.22
CA PRO A 2 26.49 18.90 -8.90
C PRO A 2 25.07 18.54 -8.45
N LYS A 3 24.36 19.53 -7.92
CA LYS A 3 22.94 19.47 -7.58
C LYS A 3 22.12 19.39 -8.87
N TYR A 4 21.50 18.26 -9.14
CA TYR A 4 20.48 18.17 -10.19
C TYR A 4 19.21 18.87 -9.70
N GLN A 5 19.13 20.19 -9.90
CA GLN A 5 17.86 20.91 -9.84
C GLN A 5 17.28 20.95 -11.26
N LYS A 6 16.31 20.07 -11.53
CA LYS A 6 15.42 20.25 -12.67
C LYS A 6 14.22 21.06 -12.20
N THR A 7 14.13 22.29 -12.68
CA THR A 7 12.94 23.13 -12.62
C THR A 7 11.80 22.42 -13.34
N PHE A 8 10.76 22.01 -12.60
CA PHE A 8 9.50 21.57 -13.19
C PHE A 8 8.55 22.78 -13.31
N SER A 9 8.02 22.94 -14.52
CA SER A 9 7.13 24.03 -14.93
C SER A 9 5.74 23.89 -14.31
N LEU A 10 5.24 24.99 -13.70
CA LEU A 10 3.87 25.11 -13.18
C LEU A 10 2.82 24.95 -14.29
N ARG A 11 2.11 23.80 -14.33
CA ARG A 11 0.71 23.60 -14.77
C ARG A 11 0.27 22.27 -14.14
N ALA A 12 -0.80 22.07 -13.38
CA ALA A 12 -2.02 22.82 -13.14
C ALA A 12 -2.53 22.57 -11.71
N ILE A 13 -3.12 23.60 -11.11
CA ILE A 13 -3.90 23.56 -9.88
C ILE A 13 -5.37 23.46 -10.29
N VAL A 14 -6.06 22.36 -9.95
CA VAL A 14 -7.53 22.30 -9.84
C VAL A 14 -7.88 21.22 -8.79
N THR A 15 -8.02 21.60 -7.52
CA THR A 15 -9.27 21.67 -6.73
C THR A 15 -9.85 20.32 -6.26
N LEU A 16 -9.78 20.06 -4.95
CA LEU A 16 -10.85 19.34 -4.26
C LEU A 16 -10.93 19.76 -2.78
N LEU A 17 -11.95 20.55 -2.48
CA LEU A 17 -12.39 20.91 -1.13
C LEU A 17 -13.93 20.85 -1.10
N LEU A 18 -14.43 20.31 0.02
CA LEU A 18 -15.80 20.38 0.57
C LEU A 18 -16.85 19.45 -0.09
N SER A 19 -17.77 18.79 0.62
CA SER A 19 -18.24 18.86 2.02
C SER A 19 -19.23 17.72 2.31
N ALA A 20 -19.41 17.35 3.58
CA ALA A 20 -20.49 16.49 4.09
C ALA A 20 -21.63 17.33 4.72
N LEU A 21 -22.79 16.67 4.94
CA LEU A 21 -24.08 17.11 5.55
C LEU A 21 -25.03 17.93 4.64
N ALA A 22 -26.37 17.76 4.59
CA ALA A 22 -27.35 16.94 5.32
C ALA A 22 -28.72 16.87 4.58
N ILE A 23 -29.47 15.79 4.83
CA ILE A 23 -30.95 15.61 5.03
C ILE A 23 -31.95 16.52 4.29
N GLY A 24 -32.94 15.89 3.61
CA GLY A 24 -34.26 16.50 3.35
C GLY A 24 -35.13 15.74 2.34
N LEU A 25 -36.26 15.17 2.82
CA LEU A 25 -37.33 14.51 2.08
C LEU A 25 -37.84 15.29 0.85
N LEU A 26 -38.39 14.58 -0.16
CA LEU A 26 -39.72 14.86 -0.75
C LEU A 26 -40.21 13.68 -1.62
N PHE A 27 -41.50 13.37 -1.47
CA PHE A 27 -42.30 12.37 -2.19
C PHE A 27 -42.67 12.81 -3.61
N GLY A 28 -42.98 11.85 -4.50
CA GLY A 28 -43.71 12.10 -5.76
C GLY A 28 -43.80 10.88 -6.69
N ASP A 29 -44.90 10.13 -6.59
CA ASP A 29 -45.34 9.07 -7.51
C ASP A 29 -45.81 9.63 -8.87
N PHE A 30 -45.64 8.88 -9.99
CA PHE A 30 -46.59 8.81 -11.12
C PHE A 30 -46.29 7.60 -12.06
N PHE A 31 -46.98 6.49 -11.79
CA PHE A 31 -47.79 5.57 -12.63
C PHE A 31 -47.61 5.27 -14.16
N PHE A 32 -47.98 4.00 -14.46
CA PHE A 32 -48.49 3.32 -15.69
C PHE A 32 -47.49 3.03 -16.83
N GLY A 33 -47.43 1.86 -17.50
CA GLY A 33 -48.19 0.58 -17.61
C GLY A 33 -47.56 -0.18 -18.83
N GLY A 34 -47.72 -1.47 -19.15
CA GLY A 34 -48.49 -2.61 -18.64
C GLY A 34 -48.15 -3.91 -19.43
N LYS A 35 -48.69 -5.04 -18.94
CA LYS A 35 -49.20 -6.31 -19.58
C LYS A 35 -48.45 -6.97 -20.77
N ALA A 36 -48.44 -8.29 -21.00
CA ALA A 36 -48.94 -9.53 -20.38
C ALA A 36 -48.30 -10.72 -21.17
N ALA A 37 -47.76 -11.77 -20.52
CA ALA A 37 -48.26 -13.15 -20.38
C ALA A 37 -48.80 -13.91 -21.62
N ALA A 38 -48.23 -15.08 -21.93
CA ALA A 38 -48.94 -16.32 -22.35
C ALA A 38 -48.00 -17.55 -22.45
N THR A 39 -48.48 -18.71 -21.98
CA THR A 39 -47.91 -20.09 -22.02
C THR A 39 -49.09 -21.05 -22.31
N PRO A 40 -48.92 -22.39 -22.32
CA PRO A 40 -48.50 -23.38 -23.36
C PRO A 40 -49.74 -24.14 -23.95
N PRO A 41 -49.76 -25.43 -24.46
CA PRO A 41 -49.38 -26.72 -23.78
C PRO A 41 -48.96 -27.98 -24.63
N ASN A 42 -48.49 -29.04 -23.92
CA ASN A 42 -48.66 -30.53 -24.04
C ASN A 42 -48.42 -31.32 -25.36
N SER A 43 -48.18 -32.64 -25.45
CA SER A 43 -47.70 -33.79 -24.63
C SER A 43 -47.77 -35.06 -25.53
N ASN A 44 -46.87 -36.06 -25.39
CA ASN A 44 -47.15 -37.52 -25.24
C ASN A 44 -45.98 -38.47 -25.66
N ALA A 45 -45.93 -39.61 -24.93
CA ALA A 45 -44.88 -40.66 -24.74
C ALA A 45 -44.82 -41.74 -25.89
N PRO A 46 -44.05 -42.89 -25.86
CA PRO A 46 -43.79 -43.80 -24.70
C PRO A 46 -42.42 -44.59 -24.59
N THR A 47 -42.17 -45.07 -23.35
CA THR A 47 -41.54 -46.32 -22.85
C THR A 47 -40.15 -46.84 -23.32
N THR A 48 -39.19 -46.95 -22.39
CA THR A 48 -38.43 -48.20 -22.09
C THR A 48 -37.67 -48.14 -20.76
N LEU A 49 -37.61 -49.29 -20.05
CA LEU A 49 -36.97 -49.49 -18.75
C LEU A 49 -35.43 -49.36 -18.81
N ALA A 50 -34.83 -48.68 -17.83
CA ALA A 50 -33.47 -48.97 -17.38
C ALA A 50 -33.25 -48.56 -15.92
N THR A 51 -32.95 -49.55 -15.09
CA THR A 51 -32.49 -49.43 -13.70
C THR A 51 -31.08 -48.83 -13.68
N GLN A 52 -30.88 -47.68 -13.04
CA GLN A 52 -29.54 -47.21 -12.65
C GLN A 52 -29.55 -46.63 -11.22
N LEU A 53 -28.61 -47.11 -10.42
CA LEU A 53 -28.37 -46.75 -9.03
C LEU A 53 -28.12 -45.23 -8.89
N ARG A 54 -28.89 -44.57 -8.03
CA ARG A 54 -28.61 -43.21 -7.56
C ARG A 54 -27.58 -43.26 -6.44
N THR A 55 -26.38 -42.78 -6.72
CA THR A 55 -25.42 -42.35 -5.70
C THR A 55 -25.94 -41.04 -5.08
N GLY A 56 -26.00 -40.99 -3.75
CA GLY A 56 -26.47 -39.82 -3.01
C GLY A 56 -25.55 -38.62 -3.23
N SER A 57 -26.10 -37.55 -3.80
CA SER A 57 -25.45 -36.24 -3.83
C SER A 57 -25.62 -35.59 -2.46
N ALA A 58 -24.60 -35.70 -1.62
CA ALA A 58 -24.52 -34.96 -0.37
C ALA A 58 -24.24 -33.47 -0.69
N SER A 59 -25.25 -32.62 -0.56
CA SER A 59 -25.05 -31.16 -0.59
C SER A 59 -24.22 -30.74 0.62
N LYS A 60 -23.00 -30.29 0.36
CA LYS A 60 -22.10 -29.73 1.37
C LYS A 60 -22.64 -28.37 1.83
N PRO A 61 -22.89 -28.15 3.14
CA PRO A 61 -23.27 -26.82 3.62
C PRO A 61 -22.07 -25.89 3.45
N THR A 62 -22.25 -24.82 2.67
CA THR A 62 -21.29 -23.73 2.59
C THR A 62 -21.55 -22.82 3.79
N LEU A 63 -20.82 -23.04 4.88
CA LEU A 63 -20.74 -22.05 5.95
C LEU A 63 -20.02 -20.82 5.39
N ALA A 64 -20.72 -19.68 5.34
CA ALA A 64 -20.09 -18.40 5.13
C ALA A 64 -19.18 -18.11 6.33
N ALA A 65 -17.86 -18.11 6.10
CA ALA A 65 -16.89 -17.74 7.13
C ALA A 65 -16.90 -16.21 7.29
N THR A 66 -17.58 -15.72 8.32
CA THR A 66 -17.42 -14.34 8.79
C THR A 66 -16.05 -14.24 9.44
N THR A 67 -15.06 -13.75 8.68
CA THR A 67 -13.74 -13.43 9.22
C THR A 67 -13.75 -11.99 9.71
N THR A 68 -14.04 -11.78 10.99
CA THR A 68 -13.70 -10.52 11.66
C THR A 68 -12.19 -10.56 11.91
N THR A 69 -11.40 -10.08 10.95
CA THR A 69 -9.96 -9.90 11.15
C THR A 69 -9.75 -8.56 11.84
N THR A 70 -9.37 -8.58 13.11
CA THR A 70 -8.82 -7.39 13.79
C THR A 70 -7.67 -6.83 12.95
N ASP A 71 -7.63 -5.51 12.73
CA ASP A 71 -6.51 -4.89 12.02
C ASP A 71 -5.22 -5.19 12.79
N PRO A 72 -4.19 -5.78 12.15
CA PRO A 72 -2.90 -5.99 12.80
C PRO A 72 -2.33 -4.74 13.48
N GLY A 73 -2.66 -3.54 13.00
CA GLY A 73 -2.29 -2.24 13.57
C GLY A 73 -2.91 -1.93 14.93
N GLU A 74 -4.03 -2.57 15.29
CA GLU A 74 -4.70 -2.41 16.58
C GLU A 74 -4.10 -3.30 17.69
N LEU A 75 -3.43 -4.39 17.30
CA LEU A 75 -2.80 -5.32 18.24
C LEU A 75 -1.51 -4.72 18.84
N PRO A 76 -1.13 -4.99 20.10
CA PRO A 76 0.06 -4.41 20.72
C PRO A 76 1.36 -4.65 19.94
N GLN A 77 2.28 -3.68 19.96
CA GLN A 77 3.61 -3.85 19.37
C GLN A 77 4.39 -5.01 20.01
N THR A 78 5.24 -5.69 19.23
CA THR A 78 6.20 -6.70 19.73
C THR A 78 7.64 -6.25 19.48
N ASN A 79 8.60 -6.87 20.16
CA ASN A 79 10.04 -6.60 19.96
C ASN A 79 10.71 -7.60 18.99
N GLN A 80 9.94 -8.42 18.29
CA GLN A 80 10.46 -9.39 17.33
C GLN A 80 11.14 -8.66 16.17
N LYS A 81 12.43 -8.97 15.92
CA LYS A 81 13.17 -8.44 14.76
C LYS A 81 12.56 -9.02 13.48
N PRO A 82 12.04 -8.20 12.55
CA PRO A 82 11.53 -8.72 11.29
C PRO A 82 12.65 -9.34 10.45
N SER A 83 12.33 -10.41 9.73
CA SER A 83 13.25 -11.03 8.76
C SER A 83 13.26 -10.27 7.45
N LEU A 84 14.44 -10.10 6.83
CA LEU A 84 14.54 -9.58 5.46
C LEU A 84 14.08 -10.56 4.39
N SER A 85 13.93 -11.84 4.72
CA SER A 85 13.42 -12.88 3.82
C SER A 85 11.91 -13.14 3.99
N SER A 86 11.19 -12.32 4.77
CA SER A 86 9.76 -12.51 4.96
C SER A 86 8.98 -12.26 3.67
N LYS A 87 7.94 -13.08 3.44
CA LYS A 87 7.05 -12.93 2.27
C LYS A 87 6.30 -11.60 2.30
N SER A 88 5.89 -11.17 3.48
CA SER A 88 5.25 -9.88 3.75
C SER A 88 6.11 -8.70 3.31
N LEU A 89 7.40 -8.66 3.66
CA LEU A 89 8.29 -7.59 3.21
C LEU A 89 8.44 -7.61 1.68
N ALA A 90 8.62 -8.79 1.08
CA ALA A 90 8.71 -8.92 -0.37
C ALA A 90 7.46 -8.40 -1.08
N LEU A 91 6.26 -8.72 -0.56
CA LEU A 91 4.98 -8.21 -1.08
C LEU A 91 4.88 -6.69 -0.94
N ARG A 92 5.23 -6.12 0.22
CA ARG A 92 5.22 -4.66 0.42
C ARG A 92 6.15 -3.93 -0.55
N MET A 93 7.34 -4.46 -0.81
CA MET A 93 8.25 -3.86 -1.80
C MET A 93 7.69 -3.96 -3.22
N GLN A 94 6.98 -5.05 -3.54
CA GLN A 94 6.27 -5.19 -4.80
C GLN A 94 5.07 -4.22 -4.92
N GLU A 95 4.31 -4.00 -3.85
CA GLU A 95 3.21 -3.03 -3.80
C GLU A 95 3.71 -1.60 -3.97
N LEU A 96 4.83 -1.25 -3.33
CA LEU A 96 5.50 0.04 -3.55
C LEU A 96 5.89 0.19 -5.03
N PHE A 97 6.60 -0.79 -5.60
CA PHE A 97 6.97 -0.75 -7.01
C PHE A 97 5.75 -0.61 -7.93
N THR A 98 4.70 -1.40 -7.66
CA THR A 98 3.49 -1.41 -8.49
C THR A 98 2.79 -0.06 -8.42
N GLY A 99 2.62 0.51 -7.23
CA GLY A 99 2.04 1.83 -7.05
C GLY A 99 2.84 2.94 -7.71
N ILE A 100 4.18 2.89 -7.69
CA ILE A 100 5.03 3.83 -8.44
C ILE A 100 4.82 3.63 -9.95
N ALA A 101 4.84 2.40 -10.45
CA ALA A 101 4.73 2.13 -11.87
C ALA A 101 3.36 2.52 -12.45
N SER A 102 2.28 2.42 -11.66
CA SER A 102 0.91 2.74 -12.07
C SER A 102 0.40 4.10 -11.61
N ASP A 103 1.26 4.94 -11.00
CA ASP A 103 0.88 6.23 -10.41
C ASP A 103 -0.29 6.13 -9.41
N SER A 104 -0.26 5.09 -8.57
CA SER A 104 -1.35 4.74 -7.65
C SER A 104 -0.87 4.76 -6.20
N ILE A 105 -1.20 5.85 -5.50
CA ILE A 105 -0.98 5.94 -4.05
C ILE A 105 -1.73 4.83 -3.31
N THR A 106 -2.96 4.52 -3.71
CA THR A 106 -3.77 3.45 -3.10
C THR A 106 -3.05 2.10 -3.15
N THR A 107 -2.36 1.78 -4.24
CA THR A 107 -1.56 0.56 -4.35
C THR A 107 -0.28 0.66 -3.52
N ALA A 108 0.42 1.80 -3.58
CA ALA A 108 1.66 2.00 -2.82
C ALA A 108 1.44 1.93 -1.30
N LEU A 109 0.25 2.28 -0.81
CA LEU A 109 -0.12 2.21 0.60
C LEU A 109 -0.04 0.81 1.20
N GLY A 110 -0.11 -0.26 0.40
CA GLY A 110 0.15 -1.62 0.88
C GLY A 110 1.55 -1.77 1.49
N SER A 111 2.52 -0.98 1.04
CA SER A 111 3.88 -0.95 1.58
C SER A 111 4.06 -0.10 2.84
N TYR A 112 3.11 0.78 3.12
CA TYR A 112 3.25 1.88 4.06
C TYR A 112 2.74 1.52 5.46
N LEU A 113 3.35 2.12 6.49
CA LEU A 113 2.92 1.95 7.87
C LEU A 113 1.48 2.46 8.03
N THR A 114 0.59 1.67 8.65
CA THR A 114 -0.81 2.09 8.83
C THR A 114 -0.96 3.15 9.92
N LEU A 115 -2.06 3.90 9.85
CA LEU A 115 -2.41 4.90 10.86
C LEU A 115 -2.51 4.28 12.27
N ASP A 116 -3.10 3.10 12.39
CA ASP A 116 -3.30 2.48 13.70
C ASP A 116 -1.99 2.00 14.31
N SER A 117 -1.10 1.38 13.53
CA SER A 117 0.27 1.11 13.97
C SER A 117 1.01 2.39 14.37
N TYR A 118 0.83 3.48 13.61
CA TYR A 118 1.45 4.76 13.92
C TYR A 118 0.98 5.36 15.25
N ARG A 119 -0.33 5.31 15.51
CA ARG A 119 -0.95 5.78 16.77
C ARG A 119 -0.45 5.01 18.00
N GLN A 120 -0.12 3.73 17.81
CA GLN A 120 0.45 2.89 18.85
C GLN A 120 1.92 3.26 19.11
N ILE A 121 2.70 3.49 18.06
CA ILE A 121 4.14 3.80 18.19
C ILE A 121 4.38 5.22 18.73
N LYS A 122 3.70 6.23 18.20
CA LYS A 122 4.02 7.64 18.46
C LYS A 122 3.43 8.17 19.75
N GLY A 123 4.22 9.01 20.42
CA GLY A 123 3.82 9.77 21.60
C GLY A 123 3.51 11.24 21.30
N LEU A 124 3.00 11.58 20.10
CA LEU A 124 2.63 12.96 19.78
C LEU A 124 1.24 13.29 20.32
N SER A 125 0.98 14.57 20.58
CA SER A 125 -0.34 15.05 21.04
C SER A 125 -1.45 14.83 20.01
N ASN A 126 -1.13 14.89 18.70
CA ASN A 126 -2.06 14.60 17.62
C ASN A 126 -1.42 13.71 16.54
N ASN A 127 -1.35 12.41 16.84
CA ASN A 127 -0.78 11.40 15.93
C ASN A 127 -1.48 11.35 14.57
N SER A 128 -2.81 11.51 14.53
CA SER A 128 -3.57 11.42 13.28
C SER A 128 -3.32 12.61 12.35
N PHE A 129 -3.21 13.81 12.91
CA PHE A 129 -2.90 14.99 12.12
C PHE A 129 -1.49 14.90 11.53
N ASP A 130 -0.49 14.51 12.34
CA ASP A 130 0.88 14.33 11.85
C ASP A 130 0.98 13.23 10.78
N TYR A 131 0.29 12.10 10.99
CA TYR A 131 0.24 11.02 10.01
C TYR A 131 -0.32 11.50 8.66
N ALA A 132 -1.49 12.14 8.66
CA ALA A 132 -2.15 12.55 7.43
C ALA A 132 -1.40 13.69 6.71
N ASN A 133 -1.00 14.73 7.45
CA ASN A 133 -0.51 15.97 6.85
C ASN A 133 0.99 15.98 6.61
N ARG A 134 1.76 15.13 7.30
CA ARG A 134 3.21 15.02 7.09
C ARG A 134 3.56 13.69 6.44
N LEU A 135 3.33 12.57 7.13
CA LEU A 135 3.82 11.27 6.69
C LEU A 135 3.19 10.81 5.38
N LEU A 136 1.87 10.73 5.33
CA LEU A 136 1.15 10.26 4.15
C LEU A 136 1.30 11.23 2.97
N GLN A 137 1.22 12.54 3.22
CA GLN A 137 1.46 13.55 2.18
C GLN A 137 2.87 13.44 1.59
N HIS A 138 3.91 13.31 2.43
CA HIS A 138 5.29 13.17 1.97
C HIS A 138 5.51 11.87 1.19
N PHE A 139 4.91 10.77 1.64
CA PHE A 139 4.94 9.51 0.91
C PHE A 139 4.30 9.63 -0.48
N ALA A 140 3.14 10.29 -0.58
CA ALA A 140 2.46 10.50 -1.86
C ALA A 140 3.33 11.32 -2.84
N LEU A 141 3.90 12.43 -2.37
CA LEU A 141 4.82 13.26 -3.16
C LEU A 141 6.05 12.48 -3.65
N ASP A 142 6.62 11.63 -2.80
CA ASP A 142 7.80 10.83 -3.16
C ASP A 142 7.44 9.71 -4.17
N VAL A 143 6.24 9.12 -4.07
CA VAL A 143 5.73 8.14 -5.05
C VAL A 143 5.51 8.80 -6.41
N GLU A 144 4.92 10.00 -6.46
CA GLU A 144 4.73 10.77 -7.70
C GLU A 144 6.07 11.12 -8.35
N ALA A 145 7.06 11.58 -7.56
CA ALA A 145 8.40 11.84 -8.07
C ALA A 145 9.07 10.57 -8.63
N ALA A 146 8.84 9.41 -8.00
CA ALA A 146 9.37 8.14 -8.48
C ALA A 146 8.64 7.68 -9.76
N HIS A 147 7.33 7.93 -9.86
CA HIS A 147 6.57 7.67 -11.07
C HIS A 147 7.09 8.51 -12.23
N ALA A 148 7.32 9.81 -12.02
CA ALA A 148 7.91 10.70 -13.02
C ALA A 148 9.29 10.21 -13.50
N LEU A 149 10.11 9.67 -12.59
CA LEU A 149 11.37 9.02 -12.96
C LEU A 149 11.13 7.81 -13.87
N PHE A 150 10.21 6.92 -13.51
CA PHE A 150 9.89 5.72 -14.31
C PHE A 150 9.35 6.09 -15.69
N ALA A 151 8.41 7.03 -15.77
CA ALA A 151 7.86 7.54 -17.02
C ALA A 151 8.96 8.10 -17.94
N SER A 152 9.95 8.80 -17.39
CA SER A 152 11.09 9.33 -18.16
C SER A 152 12.06 8.26 -18.69
N GLN A 153 12.01 7.04 -18.15
CA GLN A 153 12.92 5.94 -18.48
C GLN A 153 12.28 4.90 -19.41
N GLY A 154 10.95 4.93 -19.59
CA GLY A 154 10.21 3.97 -20.40
C GLY A 154 9.72 2.76 -19.60
N ARG A 155 9.63 1.59 -20.24
CA ARG A 155 9.08 0.40 -19.57
C ARG A 155 10.01 -0.09 -18.45
N VAL A 156 9.48 -0.11 -17.23
CA VAL A 156 10.14 -0.61 -16.03
C VAL A 156 9.64 -2.02 -15.67
N SER A 157 10.48 -2.82 -15.02
CA SER A 157 10.04 -4.07 -14.37
C SER A 157 10.67 -4.26 -13.00
N TYR A 158 9.91 -4.86 -12.08
CA TYR A 158 10.36 -5.13 -10.72
C TYR A 158 11.48 -6.18 -10.72
N VAL A 159 12.51 -5.94 -9.90
CA VAL A 159 13.59 -6.92 -9.66
C VAL A 159 13.54 -7.45 -8.23
N GLY A 160 13.30 -6.56 -7.26
CA GLY A 160 13.36 -6.91 -5.84
C GLY A 160 13.77 -5.71 -5.01
N PHE A 161 14.37 -5.98 -3.86
CA PHE A 161 14.98 -4.98 -3.01
C PHE A 161 16.32 -5.47 -2.45
N ARG A 162 17.13 -4.55 -1.94
CA ARG A 162 18.37 -4.84 -1.23
C ARG A 162 18.39 -4.10 0.10
N ALA A 163 18.73 -4.81 1.16
CA ALA A 163 18.90 -4.29 2.51
C ALA A 163 19.99 -5.07 3.24
N ASP A 164 20.47 -4.53 4.36
CA ASP A 164 21.43 -5.21 5.22
C ASP A 164 20.86 -5.33 6.64
N ALA A 165 20.71 -6.57 7.12
CA ALA A 165 20.14 -6.84 8.44
C ALA A 165 21.02 -6.33 9.60
N SER A 166 22.31 -6.08 9.34
CA SER A 166 23.23 -5.47 10.31
C SER A 166 22.94 -3.98 10.54
N TYR A 167 22.26 -3.31 9.61
CA TYR A 167 21.85 -1.91 9.78
C TYR A 167 20.56 -1.79 10.61
N ALA A 168 19.85 -2.90 10.84
CA ALA A 168 18.64 -2.88 11.62
C ALA A 168 18.93 -2.75 13.12
N ASN A 169 18.41 -1.70 13.74
CA ASN A 169 18.58 -1.39 15.16
C ASN A 169 17.24 -1.27 15.89
N TRP A 170 17.18 -1.69 17.15
CA TRP A 170 16.03 -1.44 18.01
C TRP A 170 16.06 0.02 18.48
N VAL A 171 15.02 0.78 18.16
CA VAL A 171 14.77 2.11 18.68
C VAL A 171 14.01 1.96 20.00
N LEU A 172 14.61 2.47 21.07
CA LEU A 172 14.02 2.41 22.41
C LEU A 172 12.75 3.28 22.50
N PRO A 173 11.79 2.90 23.36
CA PRO A 173 10.72 3.80 23.79
C PRO A 173 11.27 5.14 24.27
N ASN A 174 10.48 6.22 24.11
CA ASN A 174 10.81 7.60 24.45
C ASN A 174 11.93 8.25 23.62
N THR A 175 12.52 7.53 22.67
CA THR A 175 13.38 8.13 21.64
C THR A 175 12.51 8.57 20.45
N CYS A 176 12.90 9.64 19.76
CA CYS A 176 12.28 10.08 18.50
C CYS A 176 10.78 10.38 18.58
N TYR A 177 10.31 10.89 19.72
CA TYR A 177 8.90 11.18 19.97
C TYR A 177 8.01 9.92 19.91
N ASN A 178 8.56 8.75 20.26
CA ASN A 178 7.83 7.48 20.30
C ASN A 178 7.52 7.10 21.74
N LYS A 179 6.36 6.48 21.99
CA LYS A 179 6.02 5.88 23.29
C LYS A 179 6.29 4.38 23.34
N LEU A 180 6.38 3.71 22.18
CA LEU A 180 6.79 2.31 22.04
C LEU A 180 8.06 2.20 21.19
N GLY A 181 8.80 1.11 21.37
CA GLY A 181 9.97 0.80 20.55
C GLY A 181 9.61 0.10 19.23
N TYR A 182 10.57 0.09 18.31
CA TYR A 182 10.48 -0.63 17.02
C TYR A 182 11.88 -0.93 16.47
N TRP A 183 11.98 -1.90 15.57
CA TRP A 183 13.15 -2.06 14.71
C TRP A 183 13.12 -1.03 13.58
N HIS A 184 14.20 -0.26 13.44
CA HIS A 184 14.45 0.62 12.32
C HIS A 184 15.43 -0.05 11.37
N LEU A 185 15.16 0.02 10.06
CA LEU A 185 16.05 -0.45 9.01
C LEU A 185 16.22 0.67 7.96
N PRO A 186 17.38 1.36 7.98
CA PRO A 186 17.64 2.48 7.07
C PRO A 186 18.19 2.02 5.72
N GLY A 187 18.10 2.91 4.73
CA GLY A 187 18.95 2.86 3.53
C GLY A 187 18.69 1.69 2.59
N VAL A 188 17.45 1.18 2.55
CA VAL A 188 17.03 0.08 1.68
C VAL A 188 17.00 0.54 0.22
N ARG A 189 17.19 -0.38 -0.72
CA ARG A 189 17.13 -0.10 -2.17
C ARG A 189 15.99 -0.86 -2.80
N LEU A 190 15.10 -0.17 -3.50
CA LEU A 190 14.15 -0.77 -4.43
C LEU A 190 14.85 -0.97 -5.78
N LEU A 191 14.86 -2.20 -6.30
CA LEU A 191 15.54 -2.59 -7.52
C LEU A 191 14.54 -2.80 -8.66
N TYR A 192 14.87 -2.25 -9.82
CA TYR A 192 14.05 -2.37 -11.03
C TYR A 192 14.92 -2.42 -12.29
N LYS A 193 14.35 -2.80 -13.43
CA LYS A 193 15.03 -2.83 -14.73
C LYS A 193 14.43 -1.85 -15.71
N VAL A 194 15.28 -1.29 -16.56
CA VAL A 194 14.91 -0.49 -17.74
C VAL A 194 15.77 -0.98 -18.90
N GLY A 195 15.15 -1.48 -19.97
CA GLY A 195 15.89 -1.99 -21.14
C GLY A 195 16.96 -3.04 -20.78
N GLY A 196 16.65 -3.93 -19.82
CA GLY A 196 17.58 -4.95 -19.33
C GLY A 196 18.60 -4.47 -18.29
N VAL A 197 18.78 -3.15 -18.12
CA VAL A 197 19.71 -2.56 -17.17
C VAL A 197 19.06 -2.44 -15.80
N THR A 198 19.66 -3.06 -14.78
CA THR A 198 19.24 -2.87 -13.38
C THR A 198 19.51 -1.44 -12.94
N ARG A 199 18.55 -0.85 -12.23
CA ARG A 199 18.59 0.46 -11.58
C ARG A 199 18.01 0.33 -10.19
N SER A 200 18.21 1.37 -9.38
CA SER A 200 17.70 1.42 -8.03
C SER A 200 17.31 2.82 -7.59
N ILE A 201 16.35 2.89 -6.69
CA ILE A 201 16.00 4.08 -5.91
C ILE A 201 15.99 3.70 -4.43
N GLY A 202 16.34 4.65 -3.58
CA GLY A 202 16.45 4.43 -2.15
C GLY A 202 15.10 4.52 -1.45
N ILE A 203 15.00 3.79 -0.35
CA ILE A 203 13.95 3.89 0.66
C ILE A 203 14.66 4.26 1.95
N ILE A 204 14.43 5.48 2.41
CA ILE A 204 15.18 6.04 3.53
C ILE A 204 14.99 5.24 4.81
N SER A 205 13.75 4.88 5.14
CA SER A 205 13.44 4.25 6.42
C SER A 205 12.30 3.25 6.33
N LEU A 206 12.60 2.01 6.71
CA LEU A 206 11.60 1.04 7.15
C LEU A 206 11.55 1.00 8.68
N ILE A 207 10.35 0.90 9.26
CA ILE A 207 10.18 0.62 10.70
C ILE A 207 9.29 -0.60 10.91
N SER A 208 9.48 -1.29 12.03
CA SER A 208 8.73 -2.50 12.32
C SER A 208 7.45 -2.25 13.11
N TYR A 209 6.39 -2.96 12.75
CA TYR A 209 5.26 -3.21 13.63
C TYR A 209 4.96 -4.71 13.66
N ARG A 210 4.94 -5.28 14.86
CA ARG A 210 4.64 -6.68 15.16
C ARG A 210 5.46 -7.68 14.32
N GLY A 211 6.76 -7.47 14.23
CA GLY A 211 7.66 -8.37 13.50
C GLY A 211 7.62 -8.20 11.97
N GLU A 212 7.00 -7.13 11.46
CA GLU A 212 6.93 -6.81 10.03
C GLU A 212 7.47 -5.41 9.74
N TYR A 213 8.21 -5.24 8.64
CA TYR A 213 8.71 -3.93 8.20
C TYR A 213 7.71 -3.21 7.30
N TYR A 214 7.64 -1.89 7.46
CA TYR A 214 6.80 -0.98 6.68
C TYR A 214 7.61 0.24 6.25
N VAL A 215 7.32 0.79 5.08
CA VAL A 215 7.84 2.09 4.68
C VAL A 215 7.25 3.17 5.58
N VAL A 216 8.09 4.09 6.06
CA VAL A 216 7.64 5.32 6.75
C VAL A 216 8.21 6.58 6.11
N HIS A 217 9.45 6.51 5.60
CA HIS A 217 10.04 7.56 4.77
C HIS A 217 10.60 6.94 3.49
N PHE A 218 10.09 7.38 2.35
CA PHE A 218 10.54 6.89 1.05
C PHE A 218 11.73 7.71 0.53
N GLY A 219 11.52 8.98 0.16
CA GLY A 219 12.54 9.82 -0.46
C GLY A 219 13.35 10.69 0.50
N ALA A 220 12.73 11.19 1.57
CA ALA A 220 13.39 12.04 2.57
C ALA A 220 12.69 12.01 3.94
N ILE A 221 13.48 12.07 5.02
CA ILE A 221 13.00 12.32 6.40
C ILE A 221 12.72 13.82 6.59
N SER A 222 13.75 14.64 6.34
CA SER A 222 13.69 16.10 6.47
C SER A 222 13.73 16.73 5.09
N ARG A 223 12.81 17.66 4.82
CA ARG A 223 12.71 18.35 3.54
C ARG A 223 12.48 19.86 3.72
N PRO A 224 13.14 20.72 2.92
CA PRO A 224 12.96 22.17 2.97
C PRO A 224 11.61 22.64 2.39
N SER A 225 10.92 21.80 1.63
CA SER A 225 9.61 22.10 1.04
C SER A 225 8.79 20.81 0.80
N ASN A 226 7.47 20.96 0.68
CA ASN A 226 6.54 19.87 0.37
C ASN A 226 6.54 19.56 -1.13
N ILE A 227 7.66 19.04 -1.60
CA ILE A 227 7.82 18.46 -2.95
C ILE A 227 8.27 17.00 -2.82
N GLY A 228 8.16 16.25 -3.91
CA GLY A 228 8.62 14.86 -3.98
C GLY A 228 10.14 14.75 -4.02
N TYR A 229 10.69 13.80 -3.27
CA TYR A 229 12.12 13.50 -3.22
C TYR A 229 12.40 12.07 -3.67
N LEU A 230 13.56 11.87 -4.27
CA LEU A 230 14.10 10.56 -4.58
C LEU A 230 15.41 10.37 -3.83
N ASP A 231 15.51 9.28 -3.07
CA ASP A 231 16.76 8.95 -2.39
C ASP A 231 17.74 8.28 -3.35
N ASN A 232 18.82 8.99 -3.67
CA ASN A 232 19.98 8.51 -4.43
C ASN A 232 19.66 7.53 -5.60
N PRO A 233 18.88 7.92 -6.62
CA PRO A 233 18.67 7.06 -7.80
C PRO A 233 20.00 6.68 -8.46
N ALA A 234 20.17 5.40 -8.81
CA ALA A 234 21.43 4.89 -9.34
C ALA A 234 21.23 3.87 -10.46
N ILE A 235 22.22 3.80 -11.36
CA ILE A 235 22.40 2.64 -12.25
C ILE A 235 23.01 1.51 -11.43
N GLY A 236 22.55 0.28 -11.67
CA GLY A 236 22.90 -0.88 -10.87
C GLY A 236 22.17 -0.95 -9.53
N VAL A 237 22.70 -1.79 -8.63
CA VAL A 237 22.10 -2.05 -7.31
C VAL A 237 22.20 -0.87 -6.33
N GLY A 238 23.04 0.11 -6.64
CA GLY A 238 23.33 1.26 -5.78
C GLY A 238 24.05 0.87 -4.48
N SER A 239 24.37 1.88 -3.68
CA SER A 239 24.84 1.72 -2.31
C SER A 239 23.65 1.81 -1.36
N LEU A 240 23.68 1.04 -0.28
CA LEU A 240 22.76 1.26 0.82
C LEU A 240 22.98 2.66 1.40
N GLY A 241 21.92 3.29 1.87
CA GLY A 241 22.03 4.53 2.64
C GLY A 241 22.85 4.29 3.92
N PRO A 242 23.44 5.34 4.52
CA PRO A 242 24.15 5.18 5.78
C PRO A 242 23.21 4.61 6.86
N PRO A 243 23.72 3.80 7.81
CA PRO A 243 22.99 3.51 9.03
C PRO A 243 22.59 4.84 9.69
N GLY A 244 21.34 4.93 10.10
CA GLY A 244 20.81 6.09 10.79
C GLY A 244 19.72 5.66 11.76
N GLY A 245 19.34 6.56 12.65
CA GLY A 245 18.22 6.42 13.55
C GLY A 245 17.85 7.80 14.02
N CYS A 246 16.60 8.20 13.75
CA CYS A 246 16.00 9.47 14.14
C CYS A 246 16.85 10.70 13.79
#